data_AF-A0A2D6C489-F1
#
_entry.id   AF-A0A2D6C489-F1
#
_cell.length_a   1.000
_cell.length_b   1.000
_cell.length_c   1.000
_cell.angle_alpha   90.00
_cell.angle_beta   90.00
_cell.angle_gamma   90.00
#
_symmetry.space_group_name_H-M   'P 1'
#
loop_
_entity.id
_entity.type
_entity.pdbx_description
1 polymer ?
#
loop_
_entity_poly.entity_id
_entity_poly.type
_entity_poly.pdbx_seq_one_letter_code
_entity_poly.pdbx_strand_id
1 'polypeptide(L)'
;MISFGLAAFFLVLTPGPAVLTVAGFGASYGFRRSVVFVLGIMLGANIVMLAVMSGLAVVLLSAPGLRLLLLAGSTAFLFYLAARIAFAGTRIAFIEARHPPGVLSAVVLQVLNPKAYAVNTALFTGFSFAPDSLWFEIGAKLLIA
;
A
#
# COMPACT_ATOMS: atom_id res chain seq x y z
N MET A 1 13.76 -16.20 3.66
CA MET A 1 14.29 -14.83 3.59
C MET A 1 14.47 -14.35 2.14
N ILE A 2 15.30 -15.01 1.33
CA ILE A 2 15.53 -14.61 -0.08
C ILE A 2 14.23 -14.61 -0.91
N SER A 3 13.41 -15.66 -0.77
CA SER A 3 12.10 -15.75 -1.45
C SER A 3 11.16 -14.60 -1.08
N PHE A 4 11.09 -14.23 0.19
CA PHE A 4 10.34 -13.06 0.66
C PHE A 4 10.87 -11.76 0.03
N GLY A 5 12.19 -11.56 0.04
CA GLY A 5 12.81 -10.36 -0.56
C GLY A 5 12.53 -10.24 -2.06
N LEU A 6 12.63 -11.33 -2.81
CA LEU A 6 12.28 -11.37 -4.23
C LEU A 6 10.79 -11.08 -4.46
N ALA A 7 9.90 -11.70 -3.67
CA ALA A 7 8.47 -11.46 -3.78
C ALA A 7 8.11 -10.00 -3.46
N ALA A 8 8.69 -9.43 -2.39
CA ALA A 8 8.50 -8.04 -2.02
C ALA A 8 8.97 -7.10 -3.15
N PHE A 9 10.17 -7.35 -3.71
CA PHE A 9 10.71 -6.58 -4.82
C PHE A 9 9.77 -6.57 -6.04
N PHE A 10 9.33 -7.74 -6.51
CA PHE A 10 8.44 -7.81 -7.67
C PHE A 10 7.06 -7.23 -7.41
N LEU A 11 6.49 -7.44 -6.21
CA LEU A 11 5.18 -6.89 -5.87
C LEU A 11 5.20 -5.37 -5.71
N VAL A 12 6.28 -4.79 -5.19
CA VAL A 12 6.45 -3.32 -5.10
C VAL A 12 6.54 -2.68 -6.49
N LEU A 13 7.18 -3.34 -7.46
CA LEU A 13 7.31 -2.84 -8.83
C LEU A 13 5.99 -2.80 -9.61
N THR A 14 4.98 -3.56 -9.17
CA THR A 14 3.71 -3.60 -9.90
C THR A 14 3.07 -2.20 -9.94
N PRO A 15 2.59 -1.72 -11.10
CA PRO A 15 1.99 -0.41 -11.21
C PRO A 15 0.74 -0.31 -10.33
N GLY A 16 0.63 0.79 -9.59
CA GLY A 16 -0.45 1.07 -8.65
C GLY A 16 -0.39 2.53 -8.19
N PRO A 17 -1.30 2.97 -7.31
CA PRO A 17 -1.39 4.37 -6.91
C PRO A 17 -0.04 4.93 -6.43
N ALA A 18 0.65 4.24 -5.51
CA ALA A 18 1.94 4.68 -4.99
C ALA A 18 3.03 4.84 -6.06
N VAL A 19 3.22 3.84 -6.93
CA VAL A 19 4.26 3.87 -7.98
C VAL A 19 3.97 4.98 -8.99
N LEU A 20 2.71 5.14 -9.42
CA LEU A 20 2.31 6.19 -10.36
C LEU A 20 2.43 7.59 -9.73
N THR A 21 2.08 7.73 -8.45
CA THR A 21 2.26 8.99 -7.72
C THR A 21 3.73 9.35 -7.59
N VAL A 22 4.61 8.40 -7.22
CA VAL A 22 6.07 8.63 -7.15
C VAL A 22 6.64 9.04 -8.51
N ALA A 23 6.21 8.39 -9.60
CA ALA A 23 6.64 8.72 -10.95
C ALA A 23 6.21 10.14 -11.36
N GLY A 24 4.94 10.49 -11.14
CA GLY A 24 4.44 11.85 -11.35
C GLY A 24 5.18 12.87 -10.49
N PHE A 25 5.48 12.53 -9.23
CA PHE A 25 6.27 13.36 -8.33
C PHE A 25 7.69 13.62 -8.80
N GLY A 26 8.37 12.56 -9.28
CA GLY A 26 9.70 12.65 -9.86
C GLY A 26 9.72 13.62 -11.04
N ALA A 27 8.72 13.56 -11.89
CA ALA A 27 8.57 14.45 -13.04
C ALA A 27 8.26 15.90 -12.64
N SER A 28 7.41 16.12 -11.62
CA SER A 28 6.96 17.46 -11.24
C SER A 28 7.86 18.21 -10.25
N TYR A 29 8.51 17.50 -9.32
CA TYR A 29 9.22 18.09 -8.18
C TYR A 29 10.68 17.68 -8.06
N GLY A 30 11.16 16.78 -8.93
CA GLY A 30 12.55 16.35 -9.00
C GLY A 30 12.96 15.32 -7.94
N PHE A 31 14.14 14.72 -8.16
CA PHE A 31 14.61 13.52 -7.45
C PHE A 31 14.62 13.64 -5.92
N ARG A 32 15.22 14.72 -5.37
CA ARG A 32 15.36 14.87 -3.91
C ARG A 32 14.03 14.86 -3.17
N ARG A 33 13.01 15.54 -3.71
CA ARG A 33 11.68 15.60 -3.09
C ARG A 33 10.95 14.26 -3.22
N SER A 34 11.14 13.55 -4.33
CA SER A 34 10.59 12.22 -4.52
C SER A 34 11.20 11.18 -3.58
N VAL A 35 12.50 11.27 -3.25
CA VAL A 35 13.11 10.39 -2.24
C VAL A 35 12.43 10.56 -0.87
N VAL A 36 12.19 11.81 -0.44
CA VAL A 36 11.45 12.08 0.81
C VAL A 36 10.02 11.53 0.76
N PHE A 37 9.36 11.65 -0.39
CA PHE A 37 8.03 11.06 -0.58
C PHE A 37 8.06 9.53 -0.50
N VAL A 38 9.05 8.87 -1.12
CA VAL A 38 9.25 7.41 -1.05
C VAL A 38 9.48 6.95 0.39
N LEU A 39 10.20 7.71 1.22
CA LEU A 39 10.32 7.38 2.66
C LEU A 39 8.94 7.34 3.35
N GLY A 40 8.03 8.26 3.01
CA GLY A 40 6.66 8.21 3.51
C GLY A 40 5.86 7.02 2.99
N ILE A 41 6.10 6.59 1.75
CA ILE A 41 5.51 5.35 1.20
C ILE A 41 6.02 4.13 1.99
N MET A 42 7.32 4.06 2.29
CA MET A 42 7.91 2.96 3.06
C MET A 42 7.34 2.92 4.49
N LEU A 43 7.26 4.08 5.16
CA LEU A 43 6.65 4.19 6.49
C LEU A 43 5.17 3.76 6.48
N GLY A 44 4.39 4.24 5.51
CA GLY A 44 2.98 3.87 5.37
C GLY A 44 2.79 2.38 5.05
N ALA A 45 3.66 1.80 4.22
CA ALA A 45 3.65 0.37 3.93
C ALA A 45 3.90 -0.46 5.19
N ASN A 46 4.87 -0.06 6.02
CA ASN A 46 5.17 -0.71 7.29
C ASN A 46 4.03 -0.55 8.32
N ILE A 47 3.32 0.58 8.34
CA ILE A 47 2.11 0.74 9.17
C ILE A 47 1.00 -0.24 8.73
N VAL A 48 0.72 -0.29 7.43
CA VAL A 48 -0.27 -1.24 6.87
C VAL A 48 0.12 -2.67 7.18
N MET A 49 1.40 -2.97 7.07
CA MET A 49 1.96 -4.27 7.38
C MET A 49 1.74 -4.66 8.83
N LEU A 50 2.09 -3.79 9.79
CA LEU A 50 1.83 -4.02 11.21
C LEU A 50 0.33 -4.21 11.50
N ALA A 51 -0.54 -3.48 10.80
CA ALA A 51 -1.99 -3.66 10.92
C ALA A 51 -2.47 -5.02 10.39
N VAL A 52 -1.86 -5.54 9.32
CA VAL A 52 -2.12 -6.90 8.81
C VAL A 52 -1.61 -7.95 9.80
N MET A 53 -0.40 -7.77 10.33
CA MET A 53 0.25 -8.72 11.23
C MET A 53 -0.38 -8.79 12.64
N SER A 54 -0.95 -7.69 13.13
CA SER A 54 -1.62 -7.66 14.43
C SER A 54 -2.87 -8.56 14.48
N GLY A 55 -3.27 -9.16 13.36
CA GLY A 55 -4.49 -9.94 13.28
C GLY A 55 -5.72 -9.05 13.38
N LEU A 56 -5.61 -7.74 13.13
CA LEU A 56 -6.73 -6.81 13.13
C LEU A 56 -7.86 -7.34 12.22
N ALA A 57 -7.51 -7.94 11.08
CA ALA A 57 -8.46 -8.58 10.18
C ALA A 57 -9.19 -9.78 10.83
N VAL A 58 -8.54 -10.56 11.71
CA VAL A 58 -9.20 -11.66 12.44
C VAL A 58 -10.23 -11.10 13.41
N VAL A 59 -9.88 -10.04 14.16
CA VAL A 59 -10.81 -9.35 15.06
C VAL A 59 -11.95 -8.71 14.28
N LEU A 60 -11.63 -8.00 13.19
CA LEU A 60 -12.60 -7.30 12.36
C LEU A 60 -13.51 -8.26 11.58
N LEU A 61 -13.05 -9.45 11.22
CA LEU A 61 -13.84 -10.44 10.48
C LEU A 61 -14.45 -11.52 11.36
N SER A 62 -14.26 -11.44 12.68
CA SER A 62 -14.91 -12.35 13.65
C SER A 62 -16.43 -12.17 13.69
N ALA A 63 -16.93 -11.00 13.29
CA ALA A 63 -18.36 -10.73 13.21
C ALA A 63 -18.99 -11.42 11.99
N PRO A 64 -20.06 -12.21 12.19
CA PRO A 64 -20.75 -12.86 11.08
C PRO A 64 -21.28 -11.81 10.08
N GLY A 65 -21.04 -12.03 8.79
CA GLY A 65 -21.50 -11.15 7.71
C GLY A 65 -20.60 -9.95 7.41
N LEU A 66 -19.70 -9.55 8.32
CA LEU A 66 -18.84 -8.37 8.10
C LEU A 66 -17.85 -8.58 6.94
N ARG A 67 -17.34 -9.80 6.74
CA ARG A 67 -16.56 -10.16 5.55
C ARG A 67 -17.30 -9.89 4.25
N LEU A 68 -18.57 -10.28 4.18
CA LEU A 68 -19.39 -10.11 2.98
C LEU A 68 -19.70 -8.63 2.73
N LEU A 69 -20.02 -7.88 3.79
CA LEU A 69 -20.22 -6.43 3.74
C LEU A 69 -18.99 -5.70 3.23
N LEU A 70 -17.81 -5.99 3.79
CA LEU A 70 -16.55 -5.39 3.36
C LEU A 70 -16.20 -5.77 1.92
N LEU A 71 -16.42 -7.03 1.52
CA LEU A 71 -16.19 -7.48 0.14
C LEU A 71 -17.13 -6.75 -0.84
N ALA A 72 -18.43 -6.70 -0.54
CA ALA A 72 -19.41 -6.01 -1.37
C ALA A 72 -19.12 -4.51 -1.45
N GLY A 73 -18.83 -3.86 -0.32
CA GLY A 73 -18.50 -2.44 -0.26
C GLY A 73 -17.20 -2.10 -0.99
N SER A 74 -16.14 -2.89 -0.80
CA SER A 74 -14.86 -2.72 -1.50
C SER A 74 -15.03 -2.92 -3.01
N THR A 75 -15.79 -3.94 -3.41
CA THR A 75 -16.07 -4.22 -4.83
C THR A 75 -16.86 -3.07 -5.45
N ALA A 76 -17.94 -2.62 -4.81
CA ALA A 76 -18.74 -1.48 -5.26
C ALA A 76 -17.89 -0.20 -5.36
N PHE A 77 -17.03 0.06 -4.38
CA PHE A 77 -16.10 1.19 -4.41
C PHE A 77 -15.10 1.11 -5.57
N LEU A 78 -14.53 -0.07 -5.83
CA LEU A 78 -13.63 -0.28 -6.97
C LEU A 78 -14.35 -0.09 -8.31
N PHE A 79 -15.59 -0.60 -8.45
CA PHE A 79 -16.43 -0.32 -9.63
C PHE A 79 -16.73 1.17 -9.78
N TYR A 80 -17.06 1.85 -8.69
CA TYR A 80 -17.26 3.30 -8.68
C TYR A 80 -15.99 4.04 -9.13
N LEU A 81 -14.82 3.66 -8.61
CA LEU A 81 -13.55 4.29 -8.97
C LEU A 81 -13.17 4.00 -10.43
N ALA A 82 -13.38 2.77 -10.90
CA ALA A 82 -13.17 2.40 -12.29
C ALA A 82 -14.09 3.20 -13.23
N ALA A 83 -15.38 3.32 -12.89
CA ALA A 83 -16.33 4.15 -13.64
C ALA A 83 -15.89 5.62 -13.64
N ARG A 84 -15.53 6.16 -12.47
CA ARG A 84 -14.97 7.52 -12.34
C ARG A 84 -13.79 7.76 -13.27
N ILE A 85 -12.84 6.82 -13.34
CA ILE A 85 -11.67 6.92 -14.21
C ILE A 85 -12.07 6.80 -15.69
N ALA A 86 -12.91 5.81 -16.03
CA ALA A 86 -13.38 5.59 -17.40
C ALA A 86 -14.16 6.79 -17.95
N PHE A 87 -14.92 7.48 -17.10
CA PHE A 87 -15.74 8.63 -17.46
C PHE A 87 -15.12 9.99 -17.10
N ALA A 88 -13.88 10.04 -16.59
CA ALA A 88 -13.25 11.29 -16.15
C ALA A 88 -13.01 12.31 -17.29
N GLY A 89 -13.11 11.89 -18.55
CA GLY A 89 -12.68 12.71 -19.69
C GLY A 89 -11.18 13.08 -19.60
N THR A 90 -10.69 13.87 -20.56
CA THR A 90 -9.28 14.30 -20.63
C THR A 90 -8.99 15.59 -19.85
N ARG A 91 -9.95 16.11 -19.08
CA ARG A 91 -9.70 17.27 -18.22
C ARG A 91 -8.94 16.83 -16.97
N ILE A 92 -7.65 16.59 -17.15
CA ILE A 92 -6.67 16.63 -16.07
C ILE A 92 -6.66 18.10 -15.63
N ALA A 93 -7.50 18.44 -14.65
CA ALA A 93 -7.31 19.68 -13.93
C ALA A 93 -5.93 19.55 -13.28
N PHE A 94 -4.92 20.17 -13.89
CA PHE A 94 -3.65 20.46 -13.23
C PHE A 94 -3.99 21.41 -12.09
N ILE A 95 -4.44 20.84 -10.97
CA ILE A 95 -4.33 21.52 -9.70
C ILE A 95 -2.82 21.65 -9.53
N GLU A 96 -2.30 22.84 -9.80
CA GLU A 96 -0.95 23.21 -9.39
C GLU A 96 -0.88 22.99 -7.88
N ALA A 97 -0.38 21.84 -7.48
CA ALA A 97 -0.03 21.60 -6.11
C ALA A 97 1.14 22.56 -5.81
N ARG A 98 0.80 23.71 -5.22
CA ARG A 98 1.70 24.83 -4.89
C ARG A 98 2.94 24.38 -4.10
N HIS A 99 2.82 23.26 -3.40
CA HIS A 99 3.91 22.63 -2.67
C HIS A 99 3.93 21.13 -2.96
N PRO A 100 5.12 20.52 -3.01
CA PRO A 100 5.24 19.07 -3.05
C PRO A 100 4.55 18.46 -1.82
N PRO A 101 3.55 17.58 -1.98
CA PRO A 101 3.10 16.70 -0.90
C PRO A 101 4.25 16.07 -0.09
N GLY A 102 4.16 16.17 1.25
CA GLY A 102 5.19 15.71 2.17
C GLY A 102 5.04 14.24 2.59
N VAL A 103 5.89 13.79 3.52
CA VAL A 103 5.90 12.41 4.06
C VAL A 103 4.52 11.94 4.52
N LEU A 104 3.78 12.81 5.22
CA LEU A 104 2.43 12.47 5.72
C LEU A 104 1.46 12.11 4.59
N SER A 105 1.52 12.81 3.46
CA SER A 105 0.66 12.51 2.31
C SER A 105 0.96 11.15 1.70
N ALA A 106 2.23 10.75 1.68
CA ALA A 106 2.65 9.42 1.24
C ALA A 106 2.23 8.32 2.23
N VAL A 107 2.32 8.58 3.55
CA VAL A 107 1.81 7.66 4.57
C VAL A 107 0.31 7.46 4.41
N VAL A 108 -0.46 8.54 4.31
CA VAL A 108 -1.92 8.48 4.12
C VAL A 108 -2.26 7.76 2.83
N LEU A 109 -1.55 8.03 1.73
CA LEU A 109 -1.73 7.33 0.46
C LEU A 109 -1.57 5.82 0.65
N GLN A 110 -0.54 5.36 1.37
CA GLN A 110 -0.36 3.93 1.60
C GLN A 110 -1.38 3.31 2.55
N VAL A 111 -1.77 4.01 3.61
CA VAL A 111 -2.81 3.54 4.54
C VAL A 111 -4.16 3.40 3.84
N LEU A 112 -4.44 4.25 2.84
CA LEU A 112 -5.66 4.17 2.03
C LEU A 112 -5.53 3.29 0.79
N ASN A 113 -4.35 2.74 0.50
CA ASN A 113 -4.09 1.94 -0.69
C ASN A 113 -4.53 0.48 -0.47
N PRO A 114 -5.67 0.02 -1.03
CA PRO A 114 -6.15 -1.36 -0.82
C PRO A 114 -5.17 -2.42 -1.33
N LYS A 115 -4.37 -2.08 -2.36
CA LYS A 115 -3.31 -2.95 -2.87
C LYS A 115 -2.23 -3.20 -1.81
N ALA A 116 -1.92 -2.21 -0.98
CA ALA A 116 -0.93 -2.37 0.08
C ALA A 116 -1.36 -3.47 1.07
N TYR A 117 -2.64 -3.55 1.42
CA TYR A 117 -3.16 -4.62 2.29
C TYR A 117 -3.13 -5.98 1.62
N ALA A 118 -3.55 -6.07 0.35
CA ALA A 118 -3.52 -7.33 -0.40
C ALA A 118 -2.09 -7.87 -0.55
N VAL A 119 -1.14 -7.02 -0.94
CA VAL A 119 0.28 -7.36 -1.10
C VAL A 119 0.88 -7.80 0.23
N ASN A 120 0.69 -7.02 1.30
CA ASN A 120 1.20 -7.39 2.62
C ASN A 120 0.58 -8.72 3.07
N THR A 121 -0.74 -8.90 2.99
CA THR A 121 -1.38 -10.17 3.37
C THR A 121 -0.77 -11.37 2.65
N ALA A 122 -0.54 -11.26 1.34
CA ALA A 122 0.10 -12.33 0.56
C ALA A 122 1.56 -12.57 0.96
N LEU A 123 2.34 -11.51 1.18
CA LEU A 123 3.74 -11.60 1.62
C LEU A 123 3.87 -12.23 3.01
N PHE A 124 2.97 -11.90 3.93
CA PHE A 124 3.04 -12.38 5.31
C PHE A 124 2.54 -13.79 5.48
N THR A 125 1.41 -14.14 4.84
CA THR A 125 0.84 -15.49 4.94
C THR A 125 1.53 -16.50 4.03
N GLY A 126 2.09 -16.06 2.88
CA GLY A 126 2.70 -16.93 1.89
C GLY A 126 4.19 -17.18 2.04
N PHE A 127 4.91 -16.36 2.80
CA PHE A 127 6.38 -16.42 2.90
C PHE A 127 6.87 -16.36 4.36
N SER A 128 6.61 -17.41 5.14
CA SER A 128 7.25 -17.59 6.46
C SER A 128 8.66 -18.16 6.31
N PHE A 129 9.58 -17.72 7.17
CA PHE A 129 10.98 -18.19 7.14
C PHE A 129 11.65 -18.31 8.51
N ALA A 130 11.01 -17.83 9.58
CA ALA A 130 11.45 -18.00 10.95
C ALA A 130 10.23 -18.17 11.88
N PRO A 131 9.38 -19.20 11.66
CA PRO A 131 8.13 -19.38 12.40
C PRO A 131 8.35 -19.57 13.91
N ASP A 132 9.49 -20.12 14.31
CA ASP A 132 9.85 -20.32 15.72
C ASP A 132 10.33 -19.03 16.42
N SER A 133 10.56 -17.95 15.67
CA SER A 133 11.00 -16.66 16.19
C SER A 133 10.22 -15.51 15.57
N LEU A 134 8.99 -15.32 16.08
CA LEU A 134 8.04 -14.33 15.56
C LEU A 134 8.60 -12.91 15.52
N TRP A 135 9.31 -12.49 16.58
CA TRP A 135 9.92 -11.16 16.66
C TRP A 135 11.03 -10.96 15.62
N PHE A 136 11.85 -11.99 15.40
CA PHE A 136 12.87 -11.94 14.35
C PHE A 136 12.23 -11.91 12.96
N GLU A 137 11.18 -12.71 12.72
CA GLU A 137 10.47 -12.69 11.44
C GLU A 137 9.83 -11.33 11.16
N ILE A 138 9.14 -10.74 12.15
CA ILE A 138 8.57 -9.38 12.04
C ILE A 138 9.65 -8.35 11.77
N GLY A 139 10.71 -8.33 12.59
CA GLY A 139 11.81 -7.38 12.49
C GLY A 139 12.53 -7.46 11.13
N ALA A 140 12.81 -8.67 10.67
CA ALA A 140 13.43 -8.89 9.36
C ALA A 140 12.52 -8.45 8.21
N LYS A 141 11.21 -8.70 8.29
CA LYS A 141 10.27 -8.28 7.24
C LYS A 141 10.09 -6.75 7.20
N LEU A 142 10.08 -6.06 8.35
CA LEU A 142 10.10 -4.58 8.44
C LEU A 142 11.33 -3.94 7.81
N LEU A 143 12.47 -4.64 7.82
CA LEU A 143 13.71 -4.12 7.22
C LEU A 143 13.78 -4.39 5.72
N ILE A 144 13.11 -5.44 5.23
CA ILE A 144 13.16 -5.84 3.82
C ILE A 144 12.06 -5.16 2.99
N ALA A 145 10.90 -4.85 3.58
CA ALA A 145 9.71 -4.35 2.89
C ALA A 145 9.50 -2.83 3.02
#